data_AF-A0A2A2RUT9-F1
#
_entry.id   AF-A0A2A2RUT9-F1
#
_cell.length_a   1.000
_cell.length_b   1.000
_cell.length_c   1.000
_cell.angle_alpha   90.00
_cell.angle_beta   90.00
_cell.angle_gamma   90.00
#
_symmetry.space_group_name_H-M   'P 1'
#
loop_
_entity.id
_entity.type
_entity.pdbx_description
1 polymer ?
#
loop_
_entity_poly.entity_id
_entity_poly.type
_entity_poly.pdbx_seq_one_letter_code
_entity_poly.pdbx_strand_id
1 'polypeptide(L)'
;MANKIKLNLQSYTVPDKIQFMRQVVTQMTGNANFTTPAPTLASITTKADALQSAFNAQQTAQQAAKTATTNLGTAEDAANAAMNSLANYVEETTLGDTAKIENAGMSTRAPKTPTTSLPAPGNLSSTAGDEEGELDLVWDPVPKAKGYEVQTSPDPVTGTSWVFAETSSASRTSLTGLPSGSKVWVRVRALGPKKIKSPWSDPAVKRVP
;
A
#
# COMPACT_ATOMS: atom_id res chain seq x y z
N MET A 1 -48.04 -33.05 -5.12
CA MET A 1 -46.64 -33.01 -4.65
C MET A 1 -46.62 -32.31 -3.30
N ALA A 2 -45.90 -32.85 -2.30
CA ALA A 2 -45.79 -32.21 -0.99
C ALA A 2 -44.75 -31.08 -1.03
N ASN A 3 -45.14 -29.88 -0.56
CA ASN A 3 -44.22 -28.75 -0.46
C ASN A 3 -43.27 -28.91 0.75
N LYS A 4 -41.99 -28.54 0.59
CA LYS A 4 -40.98 -28.55 1.65
C LYS A 4 -40.81 -27.16 2.28
N ILE A 5 -40.45 -27.12 3.56
CA ILE A 5 -40.21 -25.88 4.31
C ILE A 5 -38.94 -25.19 3.80
N LYS A 6 -39.01 -23.88 3.54
CA LYS A 6 -37.86 -23.03 3.22
C LYS A 6 -37.50 -22.17 4.43
N LEU A 7 -36.43 -22.53 5.14
CA LEU A 7 -35.97 -21.82 6.34
C LEU A 7 -35.08 -20.60 6.04
N ASN A 8 -34.22 -20.69 5.01
CA ASN A 8 -33.33 -19.61 4.56
C ASN A 8 -32.52 -18.87 5.65
N LEU A 9 -32.23 -19.53 6.78
CA LEU A 9 -31.59 -18.89 7.94
C LEU A 9 -30.18 -18.36 7.64
N GLN A 10 -29.52 -18.86 6.61
CA GLN A 10 -28.18 -18.41 6.23
C GLN A 10 -28.17 -17.03 5.58
N SER A 11 -29.26 -16.61 4.95
CA SER A 11 -29.35 -15.27 4.35
C SER A 11 -29.88 -14.21 5.32
N TYR A 12 -30.34 -14.60 6.51
CA TYR A 12 -30.86 -13.68 7.51
C TYR A 12 -29.72 -13.07 8.33
N THR A 13 -29.83 -11.78 8.61
CA THR A 13 -29.04 -11.15 9.65
C THR A 13 -29.35 -11.81 11.01
N VAL A 14 -28.45 -11.67 11.99
CA VAL A 14 -28.68 -12.23 13.32
C VAL A 14 -29.98 -11.70 13.96
N PRO A 15 -30.29 -10.38 13.92
CA PRO A 15 -31.57 -9.85 14.38
C PRO A 15 -32.79 -10.46 13.65
N ASP A 16 -32.73 -10.57 12.32
CA ASP A 16 -33.85 -11.14 11.54
C ASP A 16 -34.08 -12.61 11.88
N LYS A 17 -33.00 -13.36 12.11
CA LYS A 17 -33.06 -14.76 12.54
C LYS A 17 -33.73 -14.90 13.90
N ILE A 18 -33.38 -14.05 14.87
CA ILE A 18 -34.02 -14.03 16.20
C ILE A 18 -35.51 -13.73 16.07
N GLN A 19 -35.87 -12.72 15.27
CA GLN A 19 -37.27 -12.35 15.03
C GLN A 19 -38.06 -13.48 14.37
N PHE A 20 -37.50 -14.12 13.35
CA PHE A 20 -38.11 -15.27 12.70
C PHE A 20 -38.33 -16.44 13.67
N MET A 21 -37.34 -16.79 14.48
CA MET A 21 -37.48 -17.84 15.50
C MET A 21 -38.61 -17.54 16.49
N ARG A 22 -38.69 -16.29 16.97
CA ARG A 22 -39.75 -15.86 17.89
C ARG A 22 -41.13 -15.87 17.23
N GLN A 23 -41.23 -15.41 15.98
CA GLN A 23 -42.47 -15.46 15.22
C GLN A 23 -42.99 -16.89 15.05
N VAL A 24 -42.11 -17.85 14.73
CA VAL A 24 -42.47 -19.26 14.60
C VAL A 24 -42.98 -19.83 15.94
N VAL A 25 -42.29 -19.54 17.05
CA VAL A 25 -42.75 -19.95 18.40
C VAL A 25 -44.15 -19.39 18.70
N THR A 26 -44.39 -18.11 18.43
CA THR A 26 -45.70 -17.48 18.64
C THR A 26 -46.79 -18.18 17.83
N GLN A 27 -46.55 -18.45 16.54
CA GLN A 27 -47.55 -19.05 15.65
C GLN A 27 -47.83 -20.53 15.94
N MET A 28 -46.87 -21.24 16.53
CA MET A 28 -47.04 -22.63 16.94
C MET A 28 -47.66 -22.78 18.33
N THR A 29 -47.62 -21.73 19.16
CA THR A 29 -48.18 -21.77 20.51
C THR A 29 -49.70 -21.85 20.45
N GLY A 30 -50.28 -22.91 21.04
CA GLY A 30 -51.73 -23.15 21.03
C GLY A 30 -52.29 -23.61 19.67
N ASN A 31 -51.44 -23.91 18.68
CA ASN A 31 -51.88 -24.35 17.36
C ASN A 31 -52.26 -25.84 17.39
N ALA A 32 -53.53 -26.15 17.14
CA ALA A 32 -54.06 -27.52 17.18
C ALA A 32 -53.41 -28.48 16.16
N ASN A 33 -52.77 -27.96 15.10
CA ASN A 33 -52.04 -28.78 14.13
C ASN A 33 -50.67 -29.28 14.65
N PHE A 34 -50.14 -28.66 15.70
CA PHE A 34 -48.79 -28.89 16.21
C PHE A 34 -48.80 -29.12 17.73
N THR A 35 -49.49 -30.17 18.19
CA THR A 35 -49.71 -30.44 19.62
C THR A 35 -48.49 -30.99 20.36
N THR A 36 -47.54 -31.59 19.64
CA THR A 36 -46.32 -32.22 20.19
C THR A 36 -45.06 -31.82 19.42
N PRO A 37 -44.70 -30.54 19.39
CA PRO A 37 -43.56 -30.07 18.61
C PRO A 37 -42.23 -30.62 19.16
N ALA A 38 -41.39 -31.14 18.27
CA ALA A 38 -40.03 -31.59 18.55
C ALA A 38 -39.06 -30.97 17.52
N PRO A 39 -38.06 -30.17 17.92
CA PRO A 39 -37.76 -29.69 19.28
C PRO A 39 -38.91 -28.89 19.93
N THR A 40 -38.93 -28.83 21.26
CA THR A 40 -39.98 -28.09 21.99
C THR A 40 -39.89 -26.59 21.73
N LEU A 41 -41.02 -25.90 21.74
CA LEU A 41 -41.05 -24.44 21.59
C LEU A 41 -40.22 -23.73 22.66
N ALA A 42 -40.24 -24.25 23.90
CA ALA A 42 -39.39 -23.75 24.98
C ALA A 42 -37.89 -23.84 24.64
N SER A 43 -37.43 -24.95 24.06
CA SER A 43 -36.04 -25.09 23.63
C SER A 43 -35.68 -24.09 22.52
N ILE A 44 -36.61 -23.81 21.60
CA ILE A 44 -36.38 -22.82 20.54
C ILE A 44 -36.31 -21.40 21.13
N THR A 45 -37.18 -21.06 22.08
CA THR A 45 -37.12 -19.78 22.83
C THR A 45 -35.78 -19.60 23.51
N THR A 46 -35.28 -20.62 24.25
CA THR A 46 -33.96 -20.56 24.88
C THR A 46 -32.83 -20.30 23.89
N LYS A 47 -32.88 -20.88 22.68
CA LYS A 47 -31.88 -20.60 21.64
C LYS A 47 -31.99 -19.19 21.07
N ALA A 48 -33.21 -18.66 20.89
CA ALA A 48 -33.42 -17.29 20.43
C ALA A 48 -32.88 -16.26 21.45
N ASP A 49 -33.11 -16.49 22.73
CA ASP A 49 -32.63 -15.60 23.80
C ASP A 49 -31.11 -15.66 23.97
N ALA A 50 -30.51 -16.85 23.89
CA ALA A 50 -29.05 -16.99 23.88
C ALA A 50 -28.41 -16.26 22.69
N LEU A 51 -29.01 -16.38 21.50
CA LEU A 51 -28.52 -15.68 20.30
C LEU A 51 -28.65 -14.15 20.44
N GLN A 52 -29.77 -13.66 21.00
CA GLN A 52 -29.96 -12.24 21.27
C GLN A 52 -28.93 -11.69 22.27
N SER A 53 -28.65 -12.43 23.35
CA SER A 53 -27.66 -12.06 24.35
C SER A 53 -26.25 -11.98 23.74
N ALA A 54 -25.85 -13.00 22.97
CA ALA A 54 -24.56 -13.02 22.29
C ALA A 54 -24.41 -11.88 21.28
N PHE A 55 -25.46 -11.57 20.51
CA PHE A 55 -25.46 -10.44 19.57
C PHE A 55 -25.26 -9.10 20.29
N ASN A 56 -25.98 -8.87 21.39
CA ASN A 56 -25.84 -7.63 22.15
C ASN A 56 -24.42 -7.50 22.75
N ALA A 57 -23.88 -8.59 23.30
CA ALA A 57 -22.51 -8.62 23.84
C ALA A 57 -21.47 -8.31 22.76
N GLN A 58 -21.63 -8.86 21.55
CA GLN A 58 -20.77 -8.56 20.40
C GLN A 58 -20.82 -7.07 20.05
N GLN A 59 -22.01 -6.47 19.95
CA GLN A 59 -22.18 -5.05 19.60
C GLN A 59 -21.51 -4.15 20.65
N THR A 60 -21.70 -4.44 21.94
CA THR A 60 -21.04 -3.72 23.03
C THR A 60 -19.51 -3.84 22.95
N ALA A 61 -18.99 -5.04 22.71
CA ALA A 61 -17.55 -5.26 22.58
C ALA A 61 -16.94 -4.52 21.38
N GLN A 62 -17.63 -4.49 20.24
CA GLN A 62 -17.19 -3.73 19.06
C GLN A 62 -17.11 -2.23 19.34
N GLN A 63 -18.12 -1.67 20.01
CA GLN A 63 -18.11 -0.26 20.40
C GLN A 63 -16.98 0.05 21.39
N ALA A 64 -16.78 -0.81 22.38
CA ALA A 64 -15.70 -0.67 23.35
C ALA A 64 -14.32 -0.72 22.68
N ALA A 65 -14.11 -1.66 21.74
CA ALA A 65 -12.87 -1.76 20.98
C ALA A 65 -12.59 -0.51 20.14
N LYS A 66 -13.62 0.05 19.48
CA LYS A 66 -13.50 1.31 18.73
C LYS A 66 -13.08 2.46 19.65
N THR A 67 -13.74 2.61 20.79
CA THR A 67 -13.40 3.64 21.78
C THR A 67 -11.98 3.46 22.32
N ALA A 68 -11.58 2.24 22.67
CA ALA A 68 -10.22 1.95 23.14
C ALA A 68 -9.16 2.29 22.09
N THR A 69 -9.44 2.01 20.82
CA THR A 69 -8.54 2.36 19.69
C THR A 69 -8.37 3.88 19.56
N THR A 70 -9.48 4.64 19.63
CA THR A 70 -9.41 6.10 19.60
C THR A 70 -8.63 6.66 20.80
N ASN A 71 -8.89 6.15 22.00
CA ASN A 71 -8.20 6.59 23.21
C ASN A 71 -6.70 6.29 23.16
N LEU A 72 -6.31 5.13 22.61
CA LEU A 72 -4.90 4.80 22.39
C LEU A 72 -4.23 5.82 21.48
N GLY A 73 -4.81 6.11 20.30
CA GLY A 73 -4.24 7.09 19.38
C GLY A 73 -4.13 8.49 20.00
N THR A 74 -5.15 8.94 20.73
CA THR A 74 -5.08 10.22 21.45
C THR A 74 -3.98 10.24 22.52
N ALA A 75 -3.79 9.13 23.25
CA ALA A 75 -2.73 9.02 24.25
C ALA A 75 -1.33 9.00 23.61
N GLU A 76 -1.18 8.31 22.48
CA GLU A 76 0.07 8.30 21.70
C GLU A 76 0.42 9.71 21.18
N ASP A 77 -0.54 10.42 20.61
CA ASP A 77 -0.34 11.80 20.14
C ASP A 77 0.06 12.74 21.29
N ALA A 78 -0.59 12.62 22.44
CA ALA A 78 -0.27 13.41 23.63
C ALA A 78 1.14 13.09 24.17
N ALA A 79 1.51 11.81 24.20
CA ALA A 79 2.85 11.37 24.62
C ALA A 79 3.93 11.89 23.66
N ASN A 80 3.68 11.81 22.34
CA ASN A 80 4.60 12.33 21.33
C ASN A 80 4.77 13.85 21.45
N ALA A 81 3.69 14.60 21.66
CA ALA A 81 3.76 16.04 21.88
C ALA A 81 4.56 16.41 23.13
N ALA A 82 4.39 15.66 24.23
CA ALA A 82 5.16 15.84 25.45
C ALA A 82 6.66 15.52 25.24
N MET A 83 6.97 14.42 24.56
CA MET A 83 8.36 14.06 24.24
C MET A 83 9.04 15.07 23.31
N ASN A 84 8.33 15.62 22.33
CA ASN A 84 8.85 16.68 21.47
C ASN A 84 9.15 17.96 22.28
N SER A 85 8.27 18.31 23.21
CA SER A 85 8.48 19.47 24.09
C SER A 85 9.70 19.26 25.00
N LEU A 86 9.88 18.04 25.53
CA LEU A 86 11.04 17.67 26.32
C LEU A 86 12.33 17.70 25.49
N ALA A 87 12.30 17.19 24.25
CA ALA A 87 13.44 17.23 23.35
C ALA A 87 13.87 18.68 23.06
N ASN A 88 12.92 19.58 22.80
CA ASN A 88 13.21 21.00 22.59
C ASN A 88 13.89 21.63 23.83
N TYR A 89 13.40 21.31 25.04
CA TYR A 89 14.02 21.76 26.28
C TYR A 89 15.47 21.25 26.44
N VAL A 90 15.71 19.97 26.11
CA VAL A 90 17.06 19.39 26.14
C VAL A 90 17.97 20.08 25.13
N GLU A 91 17.50 20.30 23.90
CA GLU A 91 18.28 21.01 22.87
C GLU A 91 18.63 22.45 23.31
N GLU A 92 17.66 23.18 23.88
CA GLU A 92 17.86 24.54 24.38
C GLU A 92 18.85 24.58 25.56
N THR A 93 18.73 23.64 26.50
CA THR A 93 19.58 23.59 27.70
C THR A 93 21.01 23.13 27.39
N THR A 94 21.16 22.23 26.43
CA THR A 94 22.47 21.65 26.07
C THR A 94 23.21 22.45 25.02
N LEU A 95 22.53 23.37 24.31
CA LEU A 95 23.06 24.14 23.18
C LEU A 95 23.66 23.23 22.08
N GLY A 96 23.11 22.03 21.90
CA GLY A 96 23.58 21.04 20.93
C GLY A 96 24.80 20.22 21.38
N ASP A 97 25.23 20.30 22.64
CA ASP A 97 26.30 19.47 23.20
C ASP A 97 25.89 17.99 23.21
N THR A 98 26.52 17.21 22.33
CA THR A 98 26.19 15.80 22.10
C THR A 98 26.32 14.95 23.35
N ALA A 99 27.35 15.19 24.19
CA ALA A 99 27.56 14.39 25.40
C ALA A 99 26.46 14.63 26.43
N LYS A 100 25.94 15.87 26.52
CA LYS A 100 24.84 16.20 27.43
C LYS A 100 23.50 15.66 26.92
N ILE A 101 23.26 15.68 25.60
CA ILE A 101 22.07 15.08 24.98
C ILE A 101 22.06 13.56 25.20
N GLU A 102 23.20 12.89 25.01
CA GLU A 102 23.35 11.46 25.27
C GLU A 102 23.21 11.13 26.77
N ASN A 103 23.66 12.01 27.66
CA ASN A 103 23.45 11.86 29.11
C ASN A 103 21.95 11.95 29.49
N ALA A 104 21.15 12.72 28.74
CA ALA A 104 19.70 12.75 28.86
C ALA A 104 19.01 11.52 28.25
N GLY A 105 19.77 10.54 27.73
CA GLY A 105 19.25 9.32 27.11
C GLY A 105 18.73 9.52 25.69
N MET A 106 18.97 10.67 25.08
CA MET A 106 18.55 10.99 23.71
C MET A 106 19.71 10.82 22.73
N SER A 107 19.43 10.34 21.52
CA SER A 107 20.44 10.24 20.45
C SER A 107 20.44 11.48 19.57
N THR A 108 21.61 11.90 19.11
CA THR A 108 21.72 13.01 18.15
C THR A 108 21.45 12.57 16.71
N ARG A 109 21.01 13.51 15.88
CA ARG A 109 20.73 13.25 14.47
C ARG A 109 22.03 13.07 13.69
N ALA A 110 22.13 12.00 12.91
CA ALA A 110 23.25 11.82 12.00
C ALA A 110 23.38 13.01 11.02
N PRO A 111 24.61 13.47 10.75
CA PRO A 111 24.85 14.53 9.78
C PRO A 111 24.37 14.12 8.39
N LYS A 112 23.66 15.01 7.70
CA LYS A 112 23.26 14.78 6.30
C LYS A 112 24.52 14.85 5.43
N THR A 113 25.07 13.72 5.03
CA THR A 113 26.13 13.69 4.00
C THR A 113 25.51 14.01 2.63
N PRO A 114 25.90 15.10 1.96
CA PRO A 114 25.42 15.40 0.62
C PRO A 114 25.80 14.27 -0.33
N THR A 115 24.88 13.85 -1.20
CA THR A 115 25.26 13.05 -2.37
C THR A 115 26.15 13.93 -3.24
N THR A 116 27.41 13.55 -3.45
CA THR A 116 28.38 14.33 -4.25
C THR A 116 28.52 13.80 -5.68
N SER A 117 28.19 12.53 -5.91
CA SER A 117 28.19 11.91 -7.24
C SER A 117 27.17 10.77 -7.32
N LEU A 118 26.82 10.39 -8.55
CA LEU A 118 26.01 9.22 -8.85
C LEU A 118 26.79 8.34 -9.84
N PRO A 119 26.81 7.00 -9.66
CA PRO A 119 27.34 6.11 -10.67
C PRO A 119 26.47 6.13 -11.94
N ALA A 120 27.07 5.80 -13.08
CA ALA A 120 26.30 5.59 -14.31
C ALA A 120 25.37 4.37 -14.14
N PRO A 121 24.15 4.40 -14.71
CA PRO A 121 23.29 3.21 -14.77
C PRO A 121 24.00 2.06 -15.49
N GLY A 122 24.01 0.88 -14.86
CA GLY A 122 24.58 -0.35 -15.42
C GLY A 122 23.53 -1.17 -16.18
N ASN A 123 24.00 -2.17 -16.92
CA ASN A 123 23.16 -3.19 -17.56
C ASN A 123 22.00 -2.63 -18.40
N LEU A 124 22.23 -1.55 -19.14
CA LEU A 124 21.22 -1.03 -20.08
C LEU A 124 20.94 -2.08 -21.16
N SER A 125 19.70 -2.53 -21.21
CA SER A 125 19.19 -3.47 -22.19
C SER A 125 18.03 -2.85 -22.97
N SER A 126 17.98 -3.12 -24.26
CA SER A 126 16.89 -2.70 -25.16
C SER A 126 16.25 -3.91 -25.83
N THR A 127 14.94 -4.04 -25.66
CA THR A 127 14.09 -5.09 -26.24
C THR A 127 13.02 -4.47 -27.16
N ALA A 128 12.50 -5.26 -28.09
CA ALA A 128 11.35 -4.86 -28.89
C ALA A 128 10.12 -4.77 -27.97
N GLY A 129 9.34 -3.69 -28.09
CA GLY A 129 8.07 -3.54 -27.39
C GLY A 129 6.94 -4.34 -28.05
N ASP A 130 5.72 -4.11 -27.57
CA ASP A 130 4.52 -4.83 -28.03
C ASP A 130 4.01 -4.28 -29.38
N GLU A 131 4.30 -3.02 -29.69
CA GLU A 131 3.86 -2.32 -30.91
C GLU A 131 5.03 -2.02 -31.88
N GLU A 132 4.70 -1.79 -33.16
CA GLU A 132 5.67 -1.38 -34.17
C GLU A 132 6.22 0.03 -33.84
N GLY A 133 7.54 0.21 -33.93
CA GLY A 133 8.17 1.48 -33.53
C GLY A 133 8.38 1.63 -32.01
N GLU A 134 8.18 0.57 -31.21
CA GLU A 134 8.38 0.57 -29.76
C GLU A 134 9.66 -0.16 -29.32
N LEU A 135 10.38 0.45 -28.38
CA LEU A 135 11.53 -0.16 -27.70
C LEU A 135 11.39 -0.06 -26.19
N ASP A 136 11.43 -1.22 -25.53
CA ASP A 136 11.48 -1.32 -24.08
C ASP A 136 12.93 -1.26 -23.60
N LEU A 137 13.14 -0.46 -22.57
CA LEU A 137 14.44 -0.22 -21.97
C LEU A 137 14.42 -0.56 -20.49
N VAL A 138 15.44 -1.30 -20.05
CA VAL A 138 15.64 -1.65 -18.64
C VAL A 138 17.11 -1.44 -18.28
N TRP A 139 17.36 -0.94 -17.07
CA TRP A 139 18.71 -0.75 -16.53
C TRP A 139 18.73 -0.93 -15.01
N ASP A 140 19.92 -0.98 -14.43
CA ASP A 140 20.08 -1.12 -12.98
C ASP A 140 19.71 0.17 -12.23
N PRO A 141 18.98 0.06 -11.09
CA PRO A 141 18.65 1.22 -10.29
C PRO A 141 19.90 1.83 -9.63
N VAL A 142 20.08 3.14 -9.80
CA VAL A 142 21.16 3.90 -9.18
C VAL A 142 20.74 4.40 -7.79
N PRO A 143 21.48 4.06 -6.72
CA PRO A 143 21.18 4.54 -5.37
C PRO A 143 21.11 6.06 -5.29
N LYS A 144 20.10 6.59 -4.61
CA LYS A 144 19.84 8.03 -4.43
C LYS A 144 19.50 8.80 -5.72
N ALA A 145 19.28 8.13 -6.85
CA ALA A 145 18.68 8.74 -8.03
C ALA A 145 17.22 9.14 -7.75
N LYS A 146 16.79 10.22 -8.41
CA LYS A 146 15.42 10.75 -8.39
C LYS A 146 14.69 10.55 -9.71
N GLY A 147 15.42 10.11 -10.73
CA GLY A 147 14.92 9.77 -12.05
C GLY A 147 16.09 9.51 -12.99
N TYR A 148 15.78 9.28 -14.25
CA TYR A 148 16.70 8.95 -15.30
C TYR A 148 16.36 9.76 -16.54
N GLU A 149 17.39 10.09 -17.31
CA GLU A 149 17.26 10.74 -18.59
C GLU A 149 17.77 9.79 -19.66
N VAL A 150 16.97 9.60 -20.70
CA VAL A 150 17.22 8.70 -21.81
C VAL A 150 17.48 9.52 -23.07
N GLN A 151 18.52 9.14 -23.80
CA GLN A 151 18.82 9.70 -25.12
C GLN A 151 18.88 8.60 -26.16
N THR A 152 18.45 8.94 -27.37
CA THR A 152 18.54 8.09 -28.55
C THR A 152 19.45 8.71 -29.60
N SER A 153 19.97 7.89 -30.50
CA SER A 153 20.77 8.31 -31.64
C SER A 153 20.53 7.35 -32.82
N PRO A 154 20.40 7.84 -34.06
CA PRO A 154 20.36 7.00 -35.25
C PRO A 154 21.72 6.34 -35.55
N ASP A 155 21.72 5.24 -36.29
CA ASP A 155 22.93 4.60 -36.81
C ASP A 155 23.36 5.21 -38.16
N PRO A 156 24.63 5.64 -38.35
CA PRO A 156 25.75 5.59 -37.41
C PRO A 156 25.74 6.72 -36.36
N VAL A 157 26.19 6.41 -35.13
CA VAL A 157 26.33 7.40 -34.04
C VAL A 157 27.39 8.43 -34.39
N THR A 158 27.01 9.71 -34.45
CA THR A 158 27.93 10.85 -34.46
C THR A 158 27.93 11.55 -33.10
N GLY A 159 29.00 12.30 -32.77
CA GLY A 159 29.10 12.98 -31.47
C GLY A 159 27.93 13.93 -31.14
N THR A 160 27.21 14.41 -32.15
CA THR A 160 26.05 15.32 -32.04
C THR A 160 24.71 14.65 -32.30
N SER A 161 24.68 13.35 -32.61
CA SER A 161 23.46 12.61 -32.96
C SER A 161 22.56 12.25 -31.78
N TRP A 162 23.03 12.46 -30.54
CA TRP A 162 22.28 12.13 -29.34
C TRP A 162 21.20 13.16 -29.04
N VAL A 163 19.95 12.75 -29.12
CA VAL A 163 18.77 13.56 -28.82
C VAL A 163 18.07 13.06 -27.57
N PHE A 164 17.49 14.00 -26.81
CA PHE A 164 16.63 13.67 -25.69
C PHE A 164 15.42 12.88 -26.17
N ALA A 165 15.16 11.74 -25.53
CA ALA A 165 14.01 10.91 -25.84
C ALA A 165 12.97 11.03 -24.71
N GLU A 166 13.35 10.69 -23.47
CA GLU A 166 12.40 10.62 -22.36
C GLU A 166 13.09 10.77 -21.00
N THR A 167 12.31 11.13 -19.97
CA THR A 167 12.71 10.96 -18.56
C THR A 167 11.83 9.95 -17.84
N SER A 168 12.43 9.04 -17.09
CA SER A 168 11.71 8.06 -16.28
C SER A 168 12.04 8.19 -14.79
N SER A 169 11.05 8.02 -13.91
CA SER A 169 11.26 7.94 -12.46
C SER A 169 11.68 6.53 -12.01
N ALA A 170 11.47 5.52 -12.86
CA ALA A 170 11.83 4.12 -12.64
C ALA A 170 13.08 3.74 -13.44
N SER A 171 13.69 2.60 -13.12
CA SER A 171 14.84 2.07 -13.87
C SER A 171 14.45 1.31 -15.15
N ARG A 172 13.37 1.78 -15.80
CA ARG A 172 12.81 1.27 -17.05
C ARG A 172 12.00 2.34 -17.75
N THR A 173 11.87 2.24 -19.07
CA THR A 173 10.96 3.08 -19.87
C THR A 173 10.68 2.43 -21.22
N SER A 174 9.62 2.86 -21.90
CA SER A 174 9.26 2.38 -23.23
C SER A 174 9.25 3.56 -24.18
N LEU A 175 10.11 3.52 -25.20
CA LEU A 175 10.19 4.56 -26.22
C LEU A 175 9.25 4.20 -27.36
N THR A 176 8.36 5.12 -27.73
CA THR A 176 7.39 4.94 -28.82
C THR A 176 7.68 5.89 -29.98
N GLY A 177 7.16 5.57 -31.17
CA GLY A 177 7.27 6.41 -32.36
C GLY A 177 8.65 6.43 -33.01
N LEU A 178 9.44 5.38 -32.82
CA LEU A 178 10.75 5.23 -33.47
C LEU A 178 10.60 4.73 -34.93
N PRO A 179 11.47 5.13 -35.87
CA PRO A 179 11.40 4.65 -37.25
C PRO A 179 11.63 3.13 -37.33
N SER A 180 10.61 2.38 -37.75
CA SER A 180 10.67 0.92 -37.92
C SER A 180 11.81 0.48 -38.83
N GLY A 181 12.40 -0.67 -38.53
CA GLY A 181 13.47 -1.25 -39.34
C GLY A 181 14.81 -0.53 -39.27
N SER A 182 14.95 0.58 -38.52
CA SER A 182 16.23 1.28 -38.34
C SER A 182 16.95 0.84 -37.06
N LYS A 183 18.29 0.92 -37.05
CA LYS A 183 19.07 0.72 -35.82
C LYS A 183 19.07 2.02 -35.01
N VAL A 184 18.69 1.92 -33.75
CA VAL A 184 18.71 3.03 -32.79
C VAL A 184 19.65 2.67 -31.66
N TRP A 185 20.51 3.62 -31.32
CA TRP A 185 21.38 3.59 -30.16
C TRP A 185 20.71 4.33 -29.01
N VAL A 186 20.85 3.81 -27.80
CA VAL A 186 20.22 4.34 -26.60
C VAL A 186 21.24 4.44 -25.48
N ARG A 187 21.20 5.52 -24.71
CA ARG A 187 21.99 5.65 -23.47
C ARG A 187 21.15 6.30 -22.38
N VAL A 188 21.48 5.98 -21.12
CA VAL A 188 20.74 6.48 -19.95
C VAL A 188 21.69 7.08 -18.94
N ARG A 189 21.27 8.15 -18.25
CA ARG A 189 21.98 8.67 -17.07
C ARG A 189 21.03 8.84 -15.90
N ALA A 190 21.55 8.70 -14.67
CA ALA A 190 20.81 8.98 -13.46
C ALA A 190 20.80 10.48 -13.13
N LEU A 191 19.65 10.96 -12.66
CA LEU A 191 19.43 12.32 -12.17
C LEU A 191 19.32 12.29 -10.65
N GLY A 192 20.14 13.07 -9.97
CA GLY A 192 20.23 13.15 -8.52
C GLY A 192 19.67 14.45 -7.94
N PRO A 193 19.68 14.56 -6.60
CA PRO A 193 19.37 15.82 -5.93
C PRO A 193 20.34 16.94 -6.38
N LYS A 194 19.88 18.20 -6.31
CA LYS A 194 20.70 19.40 -6.64
C LYS A 194 21.33 19.39 -8.04
N LYS A 195 20.61 18.87 -9.06
CA LYS A 195 21.04 18.81 -10.46
C LYS A 195 22.28 17.95 -10.73
N ILE A 196 22.64 17.05 -9.80
CA ILE A 196 23.70 16.07 -10.04
C ILE A 196 23.26 15.13 -11.15
N LYS A 197 24.14 14.90 -12.12
CA LYS A 197 23.93 13.98 -13.23
C LYS A 197 25.05 12.96 -13.20
N SER A 198 24.72 11.68 -13.29
CA SER A 198 25.74 10.66 -13.49
C SER A 198 26.37 10.80 -14.89
N PRO A 199 27.52 10.16 -15.13
CA PRO A 199 27.92 9.82 -16.49
C PRO A 199 26.83 8.99 -17.19
N TRP A 200 26.87 8.96 -18.53
CA TRP A 200 26.00 8.10 -19.32
C TRP A 200 26.40 6.63 -19.13
N SER A 201 25.41 5.74 -19.21
CA SER A 201 25.61 4.29 -19.33
C SER A 201 26.36 3.94 -20.61
N ASP A 202 26.83 2.70 -20.68
CA ASP A 202 27.22 2.12 -21.96
C ASP A 202 26.03 2.13 -22.93
N PRO A 203 26.22 2.56 -24.19
CA PRO A 203 25.14 2.58 -25.17
C PRO A 203 24.65 1.17 -25.53
N ALA A 204 23.32 1.00 -25.55
CA ALA A 204 22.67 -0.20 -26.09
C ALA A 204 22.20 0.06 -27.52
N VAL A 205 22.29 -0.94 -28.40
CA VAL A 205 21.82 -0.85 -29.79
C VAL A 205 20.74 -1.89 -30.05
N LYS A 206 19.66 -1.47 -30.71
CA LYS A 206 18.59 -2.37 -31.13
C LYS A 206 18.04 -1.92 -32.48
N ARG A 207 17.67 -2.90 -33.32
CA ARG A 207 16.86 -2.63 -34.51
C ARG A 207 15.41 -2.54 -34.06
N VAL A 208 14.76 -1.42 -34.36
CA VAL A 208 13.35 -1.20 -34.07
C VAL A 208 12.54 -2.22 -34.88
N PRO A 209 11.64 -2.99 -34.22
CA PRO A 209 10.78 -3.95 -34.90
C PRO A 209 9.94 -3.29 -35.99
#